data_AF-A0A1I5VDJ8-F1
#
_entry.id   AF-A0A1I5VDJ8-F1
#
_cell.length_a   1.000
_cell.length_b   1.000
_cell.length_c   1.000
_cell.angle_alpha   90.00
_cell.angle_beta   90.00
_cell.angle_gamma   90.00
#
_symmetry.space_group_name_H-M   'P 1'
#
loop_
_entity.id
_entity.type
_entity.pdbx_description
1 polymer ?
#
loop_
_entity_poly.entity_id
_entity_poly.type
_entity_poly.pdbx_seq_one_letter_code
_entity_poly.pdbx_strand_id
1 'polypeptide(L)' 'MKKLMTMARQFRDDENGAAMVEYSILIGIITAAVITFIIAVGVYVTNAWSTLCTNLSTDAVNGVGMNC' A
#
# COMPACT_ATOMS: atom_id res chain seq x y z
N MET A 1 -38.74 24.21 -26.68
CA MET A 1 -37.87 24.91 -25.72
C MET A 1 -37.94 24.35 -24.28
N LYS A 2 -38.14 23.04 -24.07
CA LYS A 2 -38.11 22.41 -22.71
C LYS A 2 -36.95 21.43 -22.52
N LYS A 3 -36.32 21.00 -23.63
CA LYS A 3 -35.25 19.97 -23.66
C LYS A 3 -33.88 20.47 -23.19
N LEU A 4 -33.56 21.75 -23.45
CA LEU A 4 -32.30 22.35 -22.98
C LEU A 4 -32.30 22.56 -21.46
N MET A 5 -33.47 22.84 -20.88
CA MET A 5 -33.64 23.07 -19.44
C MET A 5 -33.53 21.78 -18.61
N THR A 6 -33.79 20.61 -19.21
CA THR A 6 -33.62 19.30 -18.56
C THR A 6 -32.19 18.78 -18.61
N MET A 7 -31.41 19.11 -19.65
CA MET A 7 -29.99 18.73 -19.74
C MET A 7 -29.13 19.49 -18.73
N ALA A 8 -29.41 20.77 -18.48
CA ALA A 8 -28.70 21.56 -17.47
C ALA A 8 -29.00 21.15 -16.01
N ARG A 9 -30.11 20.43 -15.77
CA ARG A 9 -30.41 19.83 -14.45
C ARG A 9 -29.58 18.58 -14.18
N GLN A 10 -29.25 17.80 -15.20
CA GLN A 10 -28.44 16.59 -15.04
C GLN A 10 -27.00 16.91 -14.59
N PHE A 11 -26.41 18.01 -15.07
CA PHE A 11 -25.11 18.50 -14.56
C PHE A 11 -25.15 19.05 -13.12
N ARG A 12 -26.33 19.35 -12.58
CA ARG A 12 -26.51 19.76 -11.17
C ARG A 12 -26.79 18.58 -10.24
N ASP A 13 -27.37 17.50 -10.76
CA ASP A 13 -27.65 16.28 -9.99
C ASP A 13 -26.45 15.29 -10.01
N ASP A 14 -25.40 15.57 -10.78
CA ASP A 14 -24.15 14.77 -10.87
C ASP A 14 -23.16 15.01 -9.71
N GLU A 15 -23.55 15.76 -8.67
CA GLU A 15 -22.78 15.87 -7.42
C GLU A 15 -22.72 14.51 -6.68
N ASN A 16 -23.77 13.68 -6.84
CA ASN A 16 -23.81 12.33 -6.28
C ASN A 16 -22.84 11.35 -6.97
N GLY A 17 -22.42 11.62 -8.23
CA GLY A 17 -21.41 10.84 -8.94
C GLY A 17 -19.98 11.23 -8.56
N ALA A 18 -19.73 12.53 -8.34
CA ALA A 18 -18.44 13.06 -7.88
C ALA A 18 -18.09 12.59 -6.45
N ALA A 19 -19.09 12.49 -5.55
CA ALA A 19 -18.88 12.01 -4.19
C ALA A 19 -18.38 10.56 -4.12
N MET A 20 -18.77 9.69 -5.07
CA MET A 20 -18.27 8.31 -5.11
C MET A 20 -16.79 8.26 -5.52
N VAL A 21 -16.35 9.20 -6.34
CA VAL A 21 -14.96 9.32 -6.79
C VAL A 21 -14.04 9.73 -5.64
N GLU A 22 -14.45 10.68 -4.80
CA GLU A 22 -13.64 11.16 -3.68
C GLU A 22 -13.23 10.05 -2.68
N TYR A 23 -14.19 9.21 -2.29
CA TYR A 23 -13.89 8.07 -1.39
C TYR A 23 -13.03 7.01 -2.07
N SER A 24 -13.23 6.76 -3.37
CA SER A 24 -12.43 5.77 -4.11
C SER A 24 -10.97 6.19 -4.28
N ILE A 25 -10.71 7.49 -4.45
CA ILE A 25 -9.35 8.05 -4.51
C ILE A 25 -8.69 7.95 -3.15
N LEU A 26 -9.41 8.28 -2.08
CA LEU A 26 -8.90 8.16 -0.71
C LEU A 26 -8.52 6.70 -0.40
N ILE A 27 -9.39 5.74 -0.73
CA ILE A 27 -9.10 4.31 -0.59
C ILE A 27 -7.91 3.91 -1.48
N GLY A 28 -7.81 4.43 -2.71
CA GLY A 28 -6.67 4.19 -3.61
C GLY A 28 -5.33 4.63 -3.01
N ILE A 29 -5.28 5.78 -2.34
CA ILE A 29 -4.06 6.27 -1.70
C ILE A 29 -3.72 5.45 -0.45
N ILE A 30 -4.73 5.12 0.38
CA ILE A 30 -4.51 4.29 1.57
C ILE A 30 -4.02 2.90 1.18
N THR A 31 -4.60 2.28 0.15
CA THR A 31 -4.18 0.96 -0.32
C THR A 31 -2.75 0.99 -0.84
N ALA A 32 -2.36 2.00 -1.62
CA ALA A 32 -0.97 2.19 -2.03
C ALA A 32 -0.02 2.35 -0.83
N ALA A 33 -0.38 3.16 0.16
CA ALA A 33 0.41 3.35 1.37
C ALA A 33 0.58 2.03 2.16
N VAL A 34 -0.49 1.26 2.34
CA VAL A 34 -0.45 -0.04 3.01
C VAL A 34 0.45 -1.03 2.26
N ILE A 35 0.35 -1.10 0.93
CA ILE A 35 1.23 -1.94 0.12
C ILE A 35 2.69 -1.55 0.31
N THR A 36 3.01 -0.25 0.26
CA THR A 36 4.39 0.22 0.47
C THR A 36 4.90 -0.13 1.86
N PHE A 37 4.05 -0.04 2.89
CA PHE A 37 4.40 -0.41 4.25
C PHE A 37 4.70 -1.91 4.38
N ILE A 38 3.87 -2.76 3.79
CA ILE A 38 4.08 -4.22 3.79
C ILE A 38 5.43 -4.56 3.12
N ILE A 39 5.74 -3.94 1.99
CA ILE A 39 7.02 -4.14 1.30
C ILE A 39 8.19 -3.70 2.18
N ALA A 40 8.10 -2.52 2.82
CA ALA A 40 9.15 -2.01 3.69
C ALA A 40 9.42 -2.94 4.88
N VAL A 41 8.37 -3.45 5.52
CA VAL A 41 8.50 -4.45 6.59
C VAL A 41 9.12 -5.75 6.07
N GLY A 42 8.72 -6.21 4.89
CA GLY A 42 9.30 -7.42 4.27
C GLY A 42 10.81 -7.29 4.04
N VAL A 43 11.26 -6.14 3.53
CA VAL A 43 12.69 -5.84 3.36
C VAL A 43 13.40 -5.81 4.70
N TYR A 44 12.82 -5.13 5.70
CA TYR A 44 13.40 -5.05 7.05
C TYR A 44 13.60 -6.43 7.68
N VAL A 45 12.57 -7.28 7.66
CA VAL A 45 12.61 -8.64 8.23
C VAL A 45 13.65 -9.50 7.51
N THR A 46 13.71 -9.43 6.17
CA THR A 46 14.69 -10.17 5.37
C THR A 46 16.12 -9.77 5.73
N ASN A 47 16.38 -8.46 5.86
CA ASN A 47 17.71 -7.95 6.23
C ASN A 47 18.10 -8.34 7.66
N ALA A 48 17.16 -8.24 8.60
CA ALA A 48 17.37 -8.65 9.98
C ALA A 48 17.73 -10.15 10.05
N TRP A 49 17.02 -10.98 9.29
CA TRP A 49 17.30 -12.42 9.21
C TRP A 49 18.67 -12.71 8.61
N SER A 50 19.00 -12.07 7.48
CA SER A 50 20.31 -12.20 6.84
C SER A 50 21.46 -11.78 7.77
N THR A 51 21.25 -10.73 8.56
CA THR A 51 22.24 -10.23 9.53
C THR A 51 22.43 -11.22 10.66
N LEU A 52 21.33 -11.77 11.19
CA LEU A 52 21.37 -12.81 12.21
C LEU A 52 22.14 -14.05 11.72
N CYS A 53 21.83 -14.53 10.51
CA CYS A 53 22.51 -15.67 9.92
C CYS A 53 24.00 -15.42 9.70
N THR A 54 24.36 -14.23 9.24
CA THR A 54 25.78 -13.84 9.10
C THR A 54 26.48 -13.87 10.45
N ASN A 55 25.91 -13.22 11.47
CA ASN A 55 26.50 -13.17 12.81
C ASN A 55 26.69 -14.57 13.39
N LEU A 56 25.68 -15.43 13.24
CA LEU A 56 25.71 -16.78 13.77
C LEU A 56 26.66 -17.70 13.01
N SER A 57 26.77 -17.56 11.69
CA SER A 57 27.76 -18.28 10.89
C SER A 57 29.20 -17.86 11.22
N THR A 58 29.41 -16.61 11.62
CA THR A 58 30.73 -16.09 12.00
C THR A 58 31.04 -16.23 13.49
N ASP A 59 30.11 -16.78 14.28
CA ASP A 59 30.30 -16.93 15.72
C ASP A 59 31.38 -17.98 16.02
N ALA A 60 32.55 -17.49 16.43
CA ALA A 60 33.71 -18.32 16.74
C ALA A 60 33.59 -19.09 18.07
N VAL A 61 32.57 -18.79 18.89
CA VAL A 61 32.38 -19.38 20.22
C VAL A 61 31.63 -20.70 20.15
N ASN A 62 30.60 -20.80 19.30
CA ASN A 62 29.76 -21.99 19.23
C ASN A 62 30.10 -22.92 18.06
N GLY A 63 30.95 -22.50 17.11
CA GLY A 63 31.44 -23.35 16.02
C GLY A 63 30.34 -23.96 15.15
N VAL A 64 29.14 -23.35 15.16
CA VAL A 64 27.99 -23.91 14.49
C VAL A 64 27.99 -23.38 13.06
N GLY A 65 28.31 -24.26 12.12
CA GLY A 65 28.00 -24.10 10.70
C GLY A 65 26.49 -24.15 10.51
N MET A 66 25.78 -23.15 11.03
CA MET A 66 24.34 -23.02 10.84
C MET A 66 24.08 -22.45 9.46
N ASN A 67 23.62 -23.33 8.56
CA ASN A 67 23.03 -22.94 7.30
C ASN A 67 21.60 -22.45 7.58
N CYS A 68 21.48 -21.16 7.87
CA CYS A 68 20.33 -20.41 7.44
C CYS A 68 20.67 -19.62 6.18
#